data_AF-A0A926B5A5-F1
#
_entry.id   AF-A0A926B5A5-F1
#
_cell.length_a   1.000
_cell.length_b   1.000
_cell.length_c   1.000
_cell.angle_alpha   90.00
_cell.angle_beta   90.00
_cell.angle_gamma   90.00
#
_symmetry.space_group_name_H-M   'P 1'
#
loop_
_entity.id
_entity.type
_entity.pdbx_description
1 polymer ?
#
loop_
_entity_poly.entity_id
_entity_poly.type
_entity_poly.pdbx_seq_one_letter_code
_entity_poly.pdbx_strand_id
1 'polypeptide(L)' 'MSRPYAKLPPIVDYGVIPLINVVVAFLVAGIVVLVVGESPAEAARLMLRGAFGYGEGFGFTLYSTTNFILTGLAVAVAF' A
#
# COMPACT_ATOMS: atom_id res chain seq x y z
N MET A 1 -18.17 -29.02 -5.45
CA MET A 1 -17.12 -28.94 -6.50
C MET A 1 -16.68 -27.50 -6.58
N SER A 2 -15.55 -27.16 -5.95
CA SER A 2 -14.94 -25.84 -6.10
C SER A 2 -14.60 -25.66 -7.57
N ARG A 3 -15.21 -24.66 -8.22
CA ARG A 3 -14.89 -24.33 -9.61
C ARG A 3 -13.37 -24.22 -9.71
N PRO A 4 -12.70 -24.89 -10.67
CA PRO A 4 -11.26 -24.71 -10.86
C PRO A 4 -11.03 -23.22 -10.94
N TYR A 5 -10.12 -22.69 -10.12
CA TYR A 5 -9.69 -21.30 -10.21
C TYR A 5 -9.41 -21.06 -11.69
N ALA A 6 -10.29 -20.33 -12.38
CA ALA A 6 -10.10 -20.07 -13.80
C ALA A 6 -8.82 -19.27 -13.84
N LYS A 7 -7.73 -19.91 -14.30
CA LYS A 7 -6.39 -19.35 -14.21
C LYS A 7 -6.44 -17.98 -14.86
N LEU A 8 -6.42 -16.93 -14.03
CA LEU A 8 -6.58 -15.58 -14.51
C LEU A 8 -5.33 -15.25 -15.34
N PRO A 9 -5.43 -14.33 -16.31
CA PRO A 9 -4.25 -13.83 -16.98
C PRO A 9 -3.22 -13.38 -15.92
N PRO A 10 -1.94 -13.74 -16.05
CA PRO A 10 -0.93 -13.44 -15.01
C PRO A 10 -0.86 -11.96 -14.61
N ILE A 11 -1.18 -11.05 -15.55
CA ILE A 11 -1.23 -9.60 -15.29
C ILE A 11 -2.33 -9.23 -14.27
N VAL A 12 -3.43 -9.96 -14.26
CA VAL A 12 -4.54 -9.72 -13.33
C VAL A 12 -4.14 -10.14 -11.92
N ASP A 13 -3.52 -11.31 -11.79
CA ASP A 13 -3.09 -11.83 -10.50
C ASP A 13 -1.95 -11.01 -9.87
N TYR A 14 -0.93 -10.64 -10.65
CA TYR A 14 0.25 -9.94 -10.13
C TYR A 14 0.18 -8.41 -10.17
N GLY A 15 -0.68 -7.83 -11.01
CA GLY A 15 -0.74 -6.39 -11.22
C GLY A 15 -2.06 -5.78 -10.81
N VAL A 16 -3.15 -6.26 -11.43
CA VAL A 16 -4.48 -5.63 -11.27
C VAL A 16 -5.03 -5.83 -9.86
N ILE A 17 -4.96 -7.04 -9.31
CA ILE A 17 -5.47 -7.32 -7.96
C ILE A 17 -4.72 -6.49 -6.90
N PRO A 18 -3.37 -6.46 -6.86
CA PRO A 18 -2.65 -5.60 -5.93
C PRO A 18 -2.99 -4.11 -6.08
N LEU A 19 -3.13 -3.63 -7.32
CA LEU A 19 -3.47 -2.23 -7.57
C LEU A 19 -4.85 -1.88 -7.01
N ILE A 20 -5.86 -2.74 -7.24
CA ILE A 20 -7.20 -2.56 -6.68
C ILE A 20 -7.14 -2.56 -5.15
N ASN A 21 -6.37 -3.46 -4.53
CA ASN A 21 -6.21 -3.49 -3.08
C ASN A 21 -5.64 -2.18 -2.53
N VAL A 22 -4.64 -1.60 -3.20
CA VAL A 22 -4.07 -0.30 -2.83
C VAL A 22 -5.12 0.81 -2.95
N VAL A 23 -5.86 0.86 -4.06
CA VAL A 23 -6.93 1.87 -4.25
C VAL A 23 -7.99 1.76 -3.16
N VAL A 24 -8.47 0.55 -2.88
CA VAL A 24 -9.46 0.31 -1.82
C VAL A 24 -8.90 0.70 -0.45
N ALA A 25 -7.64 0.38 -0.15
CA ALA A 25 -6.99 0.80 1.09
C ALA A 25 -6.95 2.33 1.24
N PHE A 26 -6.63 3.07 0.18
CA PHE A 26 -6.69 4.53 0.18
C PHE A 26 -8.10 5.07 0.39
N LEU A 27 -9.12 4.46 -0.23
CA LEU A 27 -10.52 4.85 -0.04
C LEU A 27 -10.96 4.63 1.41
N VAL A 28 -10.67 3.46 1.98
CA VAL A 28 -11.02 3.14 3.37
C VAL A 28 -10.28 4.05 4.34
N ALA A 29 -8.97 4.24 4.16
CA ALA A 29 -8.19 5.16 4.98
C ALA A 29 -8.73 6.60 4.89
N GLY A 30 -9.10 7.06 3.69
CA GLY A 30 -9.71 8.36 3.49
C GLY A 30 -11.04 8.52 4.21
N ILE A 31 -11.91 7.50 4.17
CA ILE A 31 -13.17 7.49 4.95
C ILE A 31 -12.87 7.60 6.45
N VAL A 32 -11.88 6.86 6.97
CA VAL A 32 -11.49 6.95 8.38
C VAL A 32 -11.07 8.36 8.74
N VAL A 33 -10.24 9.01 7.91
CA VAL A 33 -9.82 10.40 8.15
C VAL A 33 -11.01 11.37 8.12
N LEU A 34 -11.95 11.18 7.19
CA LEU A 34 -13.18 11.98 7.14
C LEU A 34 -14.03 11.81 8.40
N VAL A 35 -14.11 10.60 8.97
CA VAL A 35 -14.85 10.34 10.22
C VAL A 35 -14.22 11.06 11.40
N VAL A 36 -12.89 11.23 11.42
CA VAL A 36 -12.19 12.04 12.42
C VAL A 36 -12.49 13.55 12.26
N GLY A 37 -13.02 13.96 11.10
CA GLY A 37 -13.32 15.35 10.77
C GLY A 37 -12.17 16.10 10.08
N GLU A 38 -11.12 15.39 9.69
CA GLU A 38 -9.95 15.94 8.99
C GLU A 38 -10.06 15.75 7.48
N SER A 39 -9.30 16.53 6.71
CA SER A 39 -9.31 16.41 5.25
C SER A 39 -8.30 15.34 4.78
N PRO A 40 -8.73 14.26 4.08
CA PRO A 40 -7.83 13.18 3.67
C PRO A 40 -6.73 13.64 2.73
N ALA A 41 -7.05 14.61 1.87
CA ALA A 41 -6.10 15.17 0.90
C ALA A 41 -4.99 15.97 1.60
N GLU A 42 -5.31 16.72 2.65
CA GLU A 42 -4.32 17.46 3.43
C GLU A 42 -3.49 16.53 4.29
N ALA A 43 -4.12 15.53 4.93
CA ALA A 43 -3.41 14.49 5.66
C ALA A 43 -2.40 13.77 4.75
N ALA A 44 -2.82 13.35 3.55
CA ALA A 44 -1.92 12.75 2.56
C ALA A 44 -0.78 13.69 2.15
N ARG A 45 -1.09 14.99 1.93
CA ARG A 45 -0.06 15.99 1.60
C ARG A 45 0.94 16.19 2.74
N LEU A 46 0.48 16.17 3.98
CA LEU A 46 1.33 16.28 5.17
C LEU A 46 2.25 15.06 5.29
N MET A 47 1.71 13.85 5.06
CA MET A 47 2.50 12.61 5.03
C MET A 47 3.56 12.64 3.93
N LEU A 48 3.21 13.08 2.71
CA LEU A 48 4.17 13.21 1.61
C LEU A 48 5.28 14.22 1.93
N ARG A 49 4.93 15.36 2.54
CA ARG A 49 5.93 16.33 3.01
C ARG A 49 6.80 15.78 4.15
N GLY A 50 6.24 14.99 5.06
CA GLY A 50 7.03 14.32 6.11
C GLY A 50 7.99 13.28 5.53
N ALA A 51 7.55 12.54 4.52
CA ALA A 51 8.34 11.49 3.88
C ALA A 51 9.44 12.03 2.95
N PHE A 52 9.19 13.12 2.22
CA PHE A 52 10.12 13.62 1.18
C PHE A 52 10.64 15.05 1.42
N GLY A 53 10.13 15.76 2.43
CA GLY A 53 10.42 17.19 2.61
C GLY A 53 11.81 17.51 3.14
N TYR A 54 12.53 16.53 3.69
CA TYR A 54 13.88 16.68 4.21
C TYR A 54 14.65 15.36 4.17
N GLY A 55 15.98 15.43 4.20
CA GLY A 55 16.86 14.28 3.97
C GLY A 55 16.67 13.13 4.96
N GLU A 56 16.42 13.43 6.23
CA GLU A 56 16.15 12.41 7.26
C GLU A 56 14.81 11.70 7.02
N GLY A 57 13.74 12.42 6.68
CA GLY A 57 12.44 11.84 6.36
C GLY A 57 12.51 10.89 5.16
N PHE A 58 13.28 11.27 4.14
CA PHE A 58 13.52 10.42 2.99
C PHE A 58 14.32 9.16 3.36
N GLY A 59 15.38 9.33 4.16
CA GLY A 59 16.17 8.20 4.68
C GLY A 59 15.32 7.21 5.48
N PHE A 60 14.45 7.72 6.37
CA PHE A 60 13.54 6.89 7.16
C PHE A 60 12.50 6.17 6.30
N THR A 61 12.01 6.83 5.25
CA THR A 61 11.09 6.24 4.27
C THR A 61 11.75 5.08 3.53
N LEU A 62 12.98 5.25 3.03
CA LEU A 62 13.72 4.18 2.35
C LEU A 62 14.06 3.02 3.29
N TYR A 63 14.49 3.33 4.52
CA TYR A 63 14.76 2.34 5.55
C TYR A 63 13.52 1.47 5.82
N SER A 64 12.38 2.12 6.04
CA SER A 64 11.10 1.43 6.32
C SER A 64 10.63 0.63 5.10
N THR A 65 10.75 1.20 3.89
CA THR A 65 10.37 0.53 2.64
C THR A 65 11.16 -0.75 2.43
N THR A 66 12.47 -0.72 2.66
CA THR A 66 13.34 -1.90 2.52
C THR A 66 12.92 -3.00 3.48
N ASN A 67 12.67 -2.66 4.74
CA ASN A 67 12.18 -3.62 5.73
C ASN A 67 10.86 -4.26 5.29
N PHE A 68 9.87 -3.46 4.86
CA PHE A 68 8.58 -4.01 4.42
C PHE A 68 8.69 -4.91 3.19
N ILE A 69 9.52 -4.56 2.21
CA ILE A 69 9.76 -5.42 1.04
C ILE A 69 10.38 -6.76 1.47
N LEU A 70 11.40 -6.73 2.33
CA LEU A 70 12.05 -7.96 2.80
C LEU A 70 11.13 -8.81 3.68
N THR A 71 10.30 -8.20 4.51
CA THR A 71 9.28 -8.92 5.29
C THR A 71 8.25 -9.58 4.38
N GLY A 72 7.74 -8.87 3.37
CA GLY A 72 6.82 -9.44 2.39
C GLY A 72 7.44 -10.58 1.61
N LEU A 73 8.69 -10.42 1.19
CA LEU A 73 9.46 -11.46 0.50
C LEU A 73 9.66 -12.69 1.39
N ALA A 74 9.98 -12.52 2.67
CA ALA A 74 10.15 -13.63 3.61
C ALA A 74 8.88 -14.49 3.73
N VAL A 75 7.70 -13.87 3.72
CA VAL A 75 6.42 -14.60 3.70
C VAL A 75 6.21 -15.30 2.36
N ALA A 76 6.42 -14.60 1.24
CA ALA A 76 6.21 -15.15 -0.11
C ALA A 76 7.16 -16.30 -0.48
N VAL A 77 8.33 -16.39 0.15
CA VAL A 77 9.28 -17.49 -0.06
C VAL A 77 8.94 -18.70 0.82
N ALA A 78 8.34 -18.49 1.99
CA ALA A 78 8.01 -19.56 2.94
C ALA A 78 6.74 -20.34 2.58
N PHE A 79 5.84 -19.75 1.78
CA PHE A 79 4.53 -20.31 1.40
C PHE A 79 4.38 -20.37 -0.12
#